data_AF-A0A210Q645-F1
#
_entry.id   AF-A0A210Q645-F1
#
_cell.length_a   1.000
_cell.length_b   1.000
_cell.length_c   1.000
_cell.angle_alpha   90.00
_cell.angle_beta   90.00
_cell.angle_gamma   90.00
#
_symmetry.space_group_name_H-M   'P 1'
#
loop_
_entity.id
_entity.type
_entity.pdbx_description
1 polymer ?
#
loop_
_entity_poly.entity_id
_entity_poly.type
_entity_poly.pdbx_seq_one_letter_code
_entity_poly.pdbx_strand_id
1 'polypeptide(L)'
;MVKEMHIDITVLTPRQVGHESTFQYKLLSDYGYSASGQSSLEFEVKACQDASVGLMTTNDENAPGKMYMITLGGYGNNRVLIYDSKYGNEKNYIISRVLDCDSFRHFKVEWGSGMTSVYSSPDSGLTWNLLVDWQDPSPINVNFIGVSTAVYSDGEWIIKHDITVLTPKQVGHESTFKYKLLSDYGYSASGQSSLEFEVKACQDASVGLMTTNDENAPGKMYMITLGGYGNNRVLIYDSKYGNEKNYIISSVLDCNSFRHFKVEWGSGMTSVYSSPDSGLTWNLLVDWQDPSPINVNFIGVSTAVYSDGEWIIKNGPAITPTTTIAMTTTQEETTTTTEEITTTTTTPETTTTTTNAMCSCICVLVNTTSSGCAPDDVTCIVKAVKKELTIDKQTLSSTIRKKTSANDDRPSAQAIGMVGVVFLVVFALLVFVPDFVALCRYMWSTQSKPDLP
;
A
#
# COMPACT_ATOMS: atom_id res chain seq x y z
N MET A 1 -32.16 -5.57 8.86
CA MET A 1 -30.95 -5.16 9.58
C MET A 1 -29.78 -5.80 8.83
N VAL A 2 -29.24 -5.08 7.84
CA VAL A 2 -28.18 -5.59 6.97
C VAL A 2 -26.88 -5.38 7.72
N LYS A 3 -26.20 -6.46 8.09
CA LYS A 3 -24.88 -6.42 8.69
C LYS A 3 -23.92 -6.04 7.56
N GLU A 4 -23.43 -4.81 7.56
CA GLU A 4 -22.36 -4.38 6.66
C GLU A 4 -21.17 -5.30 6.89
N MET A 5 -20.82 -6.09 5.87
CA MET A 5 -19.67 -6.99 5.90
C MET A 5 -18.52 -6.20 5.28
N HIS A 6 -17.70 -5.57 6.12
CA HIS A 6 -16.41 -5.04 5.68
C HIS A 6 -15.49 -6.21 5.27
N ILE A 7 -14.63 -5.96 4.29
CA ILE A 7 -13.57 -6.91 3.86
C ILE A 7 -12.54 -7.14 4.96
N ASP A 8 -12.59 -6.32 6.01
CA ASP A 8 -11.76 -6.50 7.18
C ASP A 8 -12.15 -7.77 7.93
N ILE A 9 -11.17 -8.64 8.14
CA ILE A 9 -11.39 -9.85 8.92
C ILE A 9 -11.60 -9.42 10.38
N THR A 10 -12.83 -9.57 10.87
CA THR A 10 -13.13 -9.33 12.27
C THR A 10 -12.76 -10.55 13.10
N VAL A 11 -11.82 -10.39 14.03
CA VAL A 11 -11.43 -11.44 14.97
C VAL A 11 -11.75 -10.98 16.39
N LEU A 12 -12.56 -11.76 17.09
CA LEU A 12 -12.79 -11.56 18.53
C LEU A 12 -11.83 -12.45 19.31
N THR A 13 -11.00 -11.87 20.16
CA THR A 13 -10.12 -12.61 21.07
C THR A 13 -10.67 -12.48 22.49
N PRO A 14 -11.41 -13.47 23.00
CA PRO A 14 -11.90 -13.39 24.37
C PRO A 14 -10.73 -13.44 25.34
N ARG A 15 -10.89 -12.78 26.49
CA ARG A 15 -9.94 -12.85 27.60
C ARG A 15 -9.73 -14.31 28.00
N GLN A 16 -8.48 -14.74 28.04
CA GLN A 16 -8.13 -16.12 28.35
C GLN A 16 -7.94 -16.34 29.86
N VAL A 17 -8.22 -17.56 30.31
CA VAL A 17 -8.04 -17.97 31.71
C VAL A 17 -6.73 -18.73 31.84
N GLY A 18 -5.86 -18.30 32.74
CA GLY A 18 -4.58 -18.97 32.99
C GLY A 18 -3.45 -17.98 33.32
N HIS A 19 -2.22 -18.45 33.13
CA HIS A 19 -1.01 -17.66 33.32
C HIS A 19 -0.59 -17.00 31.99
N GLU A 20 0.16 -15.89 32.04
CA GLU A 20 0.71 -15.20 30.85
C GLU A 20 1.51 -16.12 29.93
N SER A 21 2.01 -17.24 30.45
CA SER A 21 2.76 -18.24 29.67
C SER A 21 1.87 -19.31 29.02
N THR A 22 0.54 -19.15 28.98
CA THR A 22 -0.39 -20.21 28.51
C THR A 22 -1.45 -19.72 27.53
N PHE A 23 -1.50 -18.42 27.22
CA PHE A 23 -2.48 -17.92 26.25
C PHE A 23 -2.23 -18.51 24.86
N GLN A 24 -3.29 -18.58 24.06
CA GLN A 24 -3.29 -19.13 22.70
C GLN A 24 -3.52 -18.02 21.68
N TYR A 25 -2.93 -18.16 20.50
CA TYR A 25 -3.26 -17.32 19.35
C TYR A 25 -4.47 -17.83 18.59
N LYS A 26 -5.28 -16.91 18.07
CA LYS A 26 -6.20 -17.19 16.97
C LYS A 26 -5.46 -16.99 15.66
N LEU A 27 -5.30 -18.04 14.87
CA LEU A 27 -4.63 -17.97 13.58
C LEU A 27 -5.50 -17.22 12.57
N LEU A 28 -4.93 -16.24 11.87
CA LEU A 28 -5.67 -15.50 10.84
C LEU A 28 -6.00 -16.37 9.62
N SER A 29 -5.24 -17.46 9.39
CA SER A 29 -5.55 -18.45 8.35
C SER A 29 -6.92 -19.09 8.53
N ASP A 30 -7.39 -19.23 9.77
CA ASP A 30 -8.72 -19.79 10.08
C ASP A 30 -9.85 -18.83 9.66
N TYR A 31 -9.50 -17.57 9.37
CA TYR A 31 -10.39 -16.52 8.91
C TYR A 31 -10.12 -16.12 7.44
N GLY A 32 -9.34 -16.93 6.71
CA GLY A 32 -9.08 -16.72 5.28
C GLY A 32 -7.90 -15.80 4.95
N TYR A 33 -7.14 -15.33 5.94
CA TYR A 33 -5.93 -14.53 5.70
C TYR A 33 -4.73 -15.40 5.31
N SER A 34 -4.04 -15.07 4.21
CA SER A 34 -2.78 -15.70 3.83
C SER A 34 -1.58 -14.81 4.17
N ALA A 35 -0.71 -15.28 5.07
CA ALA A 35 0.53 -14.59 5.42
C ALA A 35 1.69 -14.86 4.44
N SER A 36 1.59 -15.92 3.62
CA SER A 36 2.63 -16.27 2.65
C SER A 36 2.81 -15.16 1.61
N GLY A 37 4.05 -14.72 1.42
CA GLY A 37 4.42 -13.66 0.46
C GLY A 37 4.15 -12.23 0.96
N GLN A 38 3.59 -12.07 2.17
CA GLN A 38 3.38 -10.76 2.77
C GLN A 38 4.62 -10.31 3.55
N SER A 39 4.81 -8.99 3.64
CA SER A 39 5.86 -8.33 4.44
C SER A 39 5.27 -7.34 5.45
N SER A 40 3.94 -7.30 5.58
CA SER A 40 3.26 -6.43 6.53
C SER A 40 1.88 -6.99 6.90
N LEU A 41 1.40 -6.53 8.06
CA LEU A 41 0.05 -6.76 8.57
C LEU A 41 -0.46 -5.41 9.09
N GLU A 42 -1.56 -4.93 8.51
CA GLU A 42 -2.26 -3.74 8.95
C GLU A 42 -3.55 -4.15 9.66
N PHE A 43 -3.84 -3.53 10.81
CA PHE A 43 -5.00 -3.90 11.61
C PHE A 43 -5.40 -2.80 12.57
N GLU A 44 -6.68 -2.75 12.88
CA GLU A 44 -7.19 -2.00 14.01
C GLU A 44 -7.54 -2.95 15.16
N VAL A 45 -7.29 -2.50 16.40
CA VAL A 45 -7.65 -3.27 17.58
C VAL A 45 -8.22 -2.35 18.66
N LYS A 46 -9.26 -2.84 19.33
CA LYS A 46 -9.87 -2.25 20.52
C LYS A 46 -9.69 -3.23 21.67
N ALA A 47 -8.93 -2.83 22.68
CA ALA A 47 -8.56 -3.64 23.84
C ALA A 47 -8.07 -2.73 24.98
N CYS A 48 -8.26 -3.15 26.23
CA CYS A 48 -7.87 -2.34 27.38
C CYS A 48 -6.39 -2.44 27.77
N GLN A 49 -5.77 -3.60 27.53
CA GLN A 49 -4.43 -3.94 28.00
C GLN A 49 -3.62 -4.57 26.87
N ASP A 50 -3.40 -5.87 26.90
CA ASP A 50 -2.47 -6.53 25.99
C ASP A 50 -3.17 -6.92 24.69
N ALA A 51 -2.54 -6.61 23.56
CA ALA A 51 -2.91 -7.11 22.24
C ALA A 51 -1.64 -7.60 21.54
N SER A 52 -1.53 -8.91 21.33
CA SER A 52 -0.35 -9.57 20.80
C SER A 52 -0.58 -10.09 19.38
N VAL A 53 0.43 -9.87 18.54
CA VAL A 53 0.56 -10.42 17.18
C VAL A 53 1.74 -11.39 17.16
N GLY A 54 1.49 -12.63 16.78
CA GLY A 54 2.52 -13.65 16.58
C GLY A 54 2.82 -13.85 15.10
N LEU A 55 4.08 -13.67 14.69
CA LEU A 55 4.59 -13.98 13.35
C LEU A 55 5.35 -15.31 13.40
N MET A 56 4.86 -16.33 12.71
CA MET A 56 5.27 -17.73 12.91
C MET A 56 5.66 -18.42 11.60
N THR A 57 6.58 -19.40 11.70
CA THR A 57 7.01 -20.25 10.58
C THR A 57 6.07 -21.44 10.35
N THR A 58 5.38 -21.89 11.40
CA THR A 58 4.40 -23.00 11.37
C THR A 58 3.09 -22.55 12.01
N ASN A 59 2.02 -23.32 11.82
CA ASN A 59 0.71 -23.07 12.45
C ASN A 59 0.62 -23.56 13.90
N ASP A 60 1.67 -24.19 14.43
CA ASP A 60 1.77 -24.59 15.82
C ASP A 60 2.61 -23.55 16.58
N GLU A 61 1.93 -22.72 17.37
CA GLU A 61 2.54 -21.70 18.22
C GLU A 61 3.46 -22.26 19.32
N ASN A 62 3.42 -23.57 19.60
CA ASN A 62 4.28 -24.25 20.56
C ASN A 62 5.34 -25.14 19.88
N ALA A 63 5.37 -25.17 18.54
CA ALA A 63 6.39 -25.91 17.82
C ALA A 63 7.79 -25.38 18.16
N PRO A 64 8.80 -26.28 18.26
CA PRO A 64 10.17 -25.85 18.48
C PRO A 64 10.63 -25.00 17.30
N GLY A 65 10.90 -23.73 17.55
CA GLY A 65 11.24 -22.78 16.50
C GLY A 65 11.20 -21.34 16.97
N LYS A 66 11.69 -20.46 16.10
CA LYS A 66 11.68 -19.02 16.33
C LYS A 66 10.38 -18.42 15.80
N MET A 67 9.82 -17.47 16.53
CA MET A 67 8.67 -16.65 16.13
C MET A 67 8.92 -15.22 16.56
N TYR A 68 8.24 -14.25 15.97
CA TYR A 68 8.23 -12.90 16.54
C TYR A 68 6.91 -12.67 17.25
N MET A 69 6.98 -12.29 18.52
CA MET A 69 5.80 -11.86 19.26
C MET A 69 5.87 -10.36 19.45
N ILE A 70 4.88 -9.65 18.93
CA ILE A 70 4.72 -8.21 19.11
C ILE A 70 3.60 -8.04 20.11
N THR A 71 3.82 -7.33 21.21
CA THR A 71 2.77 -7.04 22.19
C THR A 71 2.54 -5.54 22.25
N LEU A 72 1.34 -5.12 21.88
CA LEU A 72 0.83 -3.77 22.06
C LEU A 72 0.19 -3.67 23.45
N GLY A 73 0.49 -2.59 24.16
CA GLY A 73 -0.07 -2.33 25.48
C GLY A 73 0.32 -3.34 26.56
N GLY A 74 1.49 -3.97 26.46
CA GLY A 74 2.04 -4.79 27.53
C GLY A 74 2.23 -3.98 28.84
N TYR A 75 2.28 -4.69 29.97
CA TYR A 75 2.41 -4.10 31.31
C TYR A 75 1.28 -3.09 31.63
N GLY A 76 0.03 -3.46 31.35
CA GLY A 76 -1.13 -2.64 31.68
C GLY A 76 -1.31 -1.44 30.74
N ASN A 77 -1.16 -1.69 29.43
CA ASN A 77 -1.21 -0.70 28.37
C ASN A 77 -0.13 0.38 28.46
N ASN A 78 1.11 0.01 28.81
CA ASN A 78 2.19 0.98 29.01
C ASN A 78 3.43 0.74 28.14
N ARG A 79 3.48 -0.38 27.41
CA ARG A 79 4.62 -0.72 26.56
C ARG A 79 4.19 -1.33 25.25
N VAL A 80 5.01 -1.14 24.24
CA VAL A 80 5.00 -1.95 23.01
C VAL A 80 6.31 -2.71 22.94
N LEU A 81 6.24 -4.03 22.78
CA LEU A 81 7.40 -4.92 22.90
C LEU A 81 7.53 -5.87 21.70
N ILE A 82 8.77 -6.22 21.36
CA ILE A 82 9.09 -7.28 20.40
C ILE A 82 9.88 -8.37 21.13
N TYR A 83 9.48 -9.62 20.95
CA TYR A 83 10.15 -10.83 21.43
C TYR A 83 10.53 -11.73 20.24
N ASP A 84 11.59 -12.54 20.38
CA ASP A 84 12.01 -13.54 19.38
C ASP A 84 11.50 -14.96 19.63
N SER A 85 10.62 -15.11 20.62
CA SER A 85 9.85 -16.32 20.88
C SER A 85 8.70 -15.99 21.84
N LYS A 86 7.72 -16.89 21.94
CA LYS A 86 6.53 -16.70 22.80
C LYS A 86 6.87 -16.52 24.28
N TYR A 87 7.90 -17.22 24.76
CA TYR A 87 8.35 -17.17 26.15
C TYR A 87 9.80 -16.67 26.26
N GLY A 88 10.22 -15.88 25.26
CA GLY A 88 11.57 -15.34 25.17
C GLY A 88 11.80 -14.09 26.00
N ASN A 89 13.01 -13.57 25.90
CA ASN A 89 13.34 -12.26 26.43
C ASN A 89 12.94 -11.16 25.45
N GLU A 90 12.54 -10.02 26.00
CA GLU A 90 12.29 -8.79 25.25
C GLU A 90 13.54 -8.41 24.42
N LYS A 91 13.34 -8.08 23.14
CA LYS A 91 14.42 -7.66 22.23
C LYS A 91 14.49 -6.16 22.07
N ASN A 92 13.34 -5.53 21.96
CA ASN A 92 13.22 -4.09 22.00
C ASN A 92 11.84 -3.69 22.51
N TYR A 93 11.72 -2.48 23.06
CA TYR A 93 10.46 -1.93 23.52
C TYR A 93 10.46 -0.40 23.51
N ILE A 94 9.26 0.16 23.54
CA ILE A 94 9.01 1.58 23.85
C ILE A 94 7.99 1.67 24.98
N ILE A 95 8.12 2.71 25.81
CA ILE A 95 7.12 3.05 26.83
C ILE A 95 6.09 3.97 26.18
N SER A 96 4.89 3.45 25.96
CA SER A 96 3.79 4.20 25.35
C SER A 96 2.45 3.53 25.66
N ARG A 97 1.42 4.35 25.89
CA ARG A 97 0.02 3.88 25.97
C ARG A 97 -0.58 3.96 24.58
N VAL A 98 -0.87 2.81 23.97
CA VAL A 98 -1.28 2.77 22.55
C VAL A 98 -2.66 2.18 22.32
N LEU A 99 -3.20 1.42 23.28
CA LEU A 99 -4.52 0.78 23.17
C LEU A 99 -5.61 1.57 23.91
N ASP A 100 -6.86 1.26 23.60
CA ASP A 100 -8.04 1.92 24.14
C ASP A 100 -9.20 0.91 24.24
N CYS A 101 -9.92 0.96 25.37
CA CYS A 101 -11.01 0.02 25.66
C CYS A 101 -12.23 0.24 24.76
N ASP A 102 -12.46 1.48 24.34
CA ASP A 102 -13.73 1.92 23.77
C ASP A 102 -13.59 2.30 22.29
N SER A 103 -12.36 2.53 21.82
CA SER A 103 -12.07 2.93 20.45
C SER A 103 -11.02 2.04 19.79
N PHE A 104 -11.20 1.81 18.49
CA PHE A 104 -10.20 1.14 17.67
C PHE A 104 -8.96 2.03 17.51
N ARG A 105 -7.79 1.38 17.61
CA ARG A 105 -6.50 2.00 17.38
C ARG A 105 -5.82 1.29 16.21
N HIS A 106 -5.23 2.07 15.31
CA HIS A 106 -4.72 1.57 14.04
C HIS A 106 -3.21 1.32 14.10
N PHE A 107 -2.80 0.11 13.72
CA PHE A 107 -1.42 -0.35 13.75
C PHE A 107 -1.01 -1.03 12.45
N LYS A 108 0.30 -1.06 12.24
CA LYS A 108 0.92 -1.86 11.19
C LYS A 108 2.19 -2.51 11.73
N VAL A 109 2.35 -3.79 11.46
CA VAL A 109 3.59 -4.54 11.71
C VAL A 109 4.20 -4.87 10.36
N GLU A 110 5.44 -4.46 10.13
CA GLU A 110 6.21 -4.79 8.92
C GLU A 110 7.34 -5.75 9.27
N TRP A 111 7.60 -6.72 8.39
CA TRP A 111 8.73 -7.64 8.50
C TRP A 111 9.38 -7.87 7.14
N GLY A 112 10.71 -7.94 7.12
CA GLY A 112 11.44 -8.20 5.89
C GLY A 112 12.92 -7.87 6.04
N SER A 113 13.79 -8.57 5.31
CA SER A 113 15.26 -8.38 5.41
C SER A 113 15.79 -8.47 6.85
N GLY A 114 15.08 -9.22 7.71
CA GLY A 114 15.32 -9.36 9.14
C GLY A 114 14.96 -8.17 10.02
N MET A 115 14.44 -7.08 9.48
CA MET A 115 13.85 -6.01 10.27
C MET A 115 12.39 -6.32 10.59
N THR A 116 11.99 -6.15 11.84
CA THR A 116 10.58 -6.13 12.27
C THR A 116 10.27 -4.76 12.85
N SER A 117 9.29 -4.05 12.31
CA SER A 117 8.94 -2.69 12.69
C SER A 117 7.46 -2.58 13.02
N VAL A 118 7.14 -1.86 14.08
CA VAL A 118 5.76 -1.66 14.58
C VAL A 118 5.43 -0.19 14.49
N TYR A 119 4.30 0.13 13.87
CA TYR A 119 3.82 1.48 13.65
C TYR A 119 2.43 1.67 14.23
N SER A 120 2.12 2.90 14.62
CA SER A 120 0.75 3.36 14.90
C SER A 120 0.35 4.48 13.94
N SER A 121 -0.94 4.56 13.63
CA SER A 121 -1.51 5.65 12.86
C SER A 121 -2.58 6.40 13.67
N PRO A 122 -2.45 7.73 13.84
CA PRO A 122 -3.52 8.56 14.42
C PRO A 122 -4.63 8.88 13.42
N ASP A 123 -4.34 8.81 12.12
CA ASP A 123 -5.20 9.29 11.04
C ASP A 123 -5.67 8.14 10.13
N SER A 124 -6.03 7.00 10.74
CA SER A 124 -6.56 5.81 10.04
C SER A 124 -5.74 5.36 8.82
N GLY A 125 -4.40 5.38 8.93
CA GLY A 125 -3.47 4.84 7.93
C GLY A 125 -2.82 5.90 7.03
N LEU A 126 -3.22 7.16 7.12
CA LEU A 126 -2.62 8.25 6.31
C LEU A 126 -1.19 8.60 6.76
N THR A 127 -0.92 8.51 8.06
CA THR A 127 0.39 8.80 8.65
C THR A 127 0.82 7.62 9.53
N TRP A 128 2.09 7.20 9.41
CA TRP A 128 2.64 6.08 10.18
C TRP A 128 3.78 6.55 11.07
N ASN A 129 3.58 6.42 12.38
CA ASN A 129 4.60 6.72 13.39
C ASN A 129 5.25 5.42 13.85
N LEU A 130 6.57 5.30 13.67
CA LEU A 130 7.33 4.17 14.19
C LEU A 130 7.28 4.16 15.72
N LEU A 131 6.88 3.03 16.30
CA LEU A 131 6.85 2.81 17.74
C LEU A 131 8.11 2.09 18.21
N VAL A 132 8.41 0.95 17.59
CA VAL A 132 9.56 0.10 17.93
C VAL A 132 9.96 -0.73 16.72
N ASP A 133 11.25 -0.99 16.57
CA ASP A 133 11.79 -1.92 15.59
C ASP A 133 12.82 -2.86 16.20
N TRP A 134 13.16 -3.92 15.48
CA TRP A 134 14.23 -4.81 15.87
C TRP A 134 14.81 -5.53 14.65
N GLN A 135 16.14 -5.50 14.52
CA GLN A 135 16.89 -6.24 13.51
C GLN A 135 17.31 -7.61 14.06
N ASP A 136 16.76 -8.66 13.45
CA ASP A 136 17.15 -10.03 13.73
C ASP A 136 18.40 -10.42 12.91
N PRO A 137 19.49 -10.90 13.54
CA PRO A 137 20.65 -11.45 12.83
C PRO A 137 20.37 -12.78 12.10
N SER A 138 19.31 -13.50 12.47
CA SER A 138 18.95 -14.79 11.84
C SER A 138 17.44 -14.84 11.61
N PRO A 139 16.96 -14.20 10.53
CA PRO A 139 15.55 -13.96 10.32
C PRO A 139 14.78 -15.21 9.89
N ILE A 140 13.48 -15.23 10.22
CA ILE A 140 12.55 -16.29 9.82
C ILE A 140 11.72 -15.90 8.60
N ASN A 141 11.23 -16.91 7.87
CA ASN A 141 10.17 -16.75 6.88
C ASN A 141 8.81 -16.85 7.58
N VAL A 142 8.05 -15.76 7.60
CA VAL A 142 6.72 -15.73 8.20
C VAL A 142 5.73 -16.41 7.25
N ASN A 143 5.09 -17.48 7.74
CA ASN A 143 4.09 -18.25 7.00
C ASN A 143 2.70 -18.19 7.66
N PHE A 144 2.64 -17.89 8.95
CA PHE A 144 1.41 -17.82 9.74
C PHE A 144 1.42 -16.59 10.65
N ILE A 145 0.24 -16.01 10.85
CA ILE A 145 0.02 -14.88 11.75
C ILE A 145 -1.09 -15.26 12.72
N GLY A 146 -0.87 -14.97 14.00
CA GLY A 146 -1.84 -15.14 15.06
C GLY A 146 -2.11 -13.84 15.81
N VAL A 147 -3.33 -13.65 16.29
CA VAL A 147 -3.70 -12.51 17.16
C VAL A 147 -4.31 -13.00 18.48
N SER A 148 -4.06 -12.27 19.57
CA SER A 148 -4.57 -12.60 20.91
C SER A 148 -4.56 -11.38 21.82
N THR A 149 -5.52 -11.24 22.73
CA THR A 149 -5.45 -10.26 23.84
C THR A 149 -5.06 -10.88 25.19
N ALA A 150 -4.45 -12.07 25.12
CA ALA A 150 -3.91 -12.81 26.25
C ALA A 150 -4.92 -12.96 27.41
N VAL A 151 -4.45 -12.87 28.66
CA VAL A 151 -5.24 -13.13 29.87
C VAL A 151 -5.81 -11.87 30.53
N TYR A 152 -5.57 -10.69 29.96
CA TYR A 152 -5.85 -9.40 30.62
C TYR A 152 -6.99 -8.60 30.02
N SER A 153 -7.31 -8.83 28.73
CA SER A 153 -8.37 -8.09 28.05
C SER A 153 -9.09 -8.99 27.04
N ASP A 154 -10.35 -8.68 26.79
CA ASP A 154 -10.99 -9.03 25.54
C ASP A 154 -10.47 -8.10 24.43
N GLY A 155 -10.50 -8.58 23.19
CA GLY A 155 -10.08 -7.83 22.02
C GLY A 155 -11.04 -7.98 20.88
N GLU A 156 -11.30 -6.86 20.21
CA GLU A 156 -11.94 -6.83 18.91
C GLU A 156 -10.92 -6.33 17.89
N TRP A 157 -10.65 -7.14 16.87
CA TRP A 157 -9.64 -6.89 15.85
C TRP A 157 -10.30 -6.76 14.49
N ILE A 158 -9.82 -5.83 13.69
CA ILE A 158 -10.19 -5.59 12.31
C ILE A 158 -8.89 -5.72 11.52
N ILE A 159 -8.67 -6.86 10.89
CA ILE A 159 -7.46 -7.08 10.07
C ILE A 159 -7.71 -6.52 8.68
N LYS A 160 -6.90 -5.55 8.27
CA LYS A 160 -6.90 -5.04 6.90
C LYS A 160 -6.17 -6.05 6.02
N HIS A 161 -6.78 -6.44 4.91
CA HIS A 161 -6.21 -7.45 4.02
C HIS A 161 -6.50 -7.11 2.57
N ASP A 162 -5.44 -7.03 1.76
CA ASP A 162 -5.58 -6.99 0.31
C ASP A 162 -5.96 -8.38 -0.22
N ILE A 163 -6.99 -8.44 -1.07
CA ILE A 163 -7.40 -9.70 -1.69
C ILE A 163 -6.57 -9.94 -2.95
N THR A 164 -5.89 -11.08 -3.02
CA THR A 164 -5.22 -11.51 -4.26
C THR A 164 -6.13 -12.37 -5.12
N VAL A 165 -6.33 -11.99 -6.38
CA VAL A 165 -7.12 -12.75 -7.37
C VAL A 165 -6.27 -13.06 -8.59
N LEU A 166 -6.23 -14.34 -8.98
CA LEU A 166 -5.64 -14.76 -10.26
C LEU A 166 -6.73 -14.98 -11.30
N THR A 167 -6.63 -14.31 -12.44
CA THR A 167 -7.52 -14.49 -13.58
C THR A 167 -6.73 -15.16 -14.73
N PRO A 168 -6.87 -16.49 -14.92
CA PRO A 168 -6.19 -17.15 -16.02
C PRO A 168 -6.75 -16.69 -17.36
N LYS A 169 -5.90 -16.69 -18.40
CA LYS A 169 -6.33 -16.44 -19.78
C LYS A 169 -7.42 -17.44 -20.17
N GLN A 170 -8.58 -16.94 -20.57
CA GLN A 170 -9.71 -17.78 -20.93
C GLN A 170 -9.65 -18.21 -22.40
N VAL A 171 -10.22 -19.39 -22.69
CA VAL A 171 -10.32 -19.93 -24.03
C VAL A 171 -11.71 -19.61 -24.59
N GLY A 172 -11.77 -19.12 -25.82
CA GLY A 172 -13.03 -18.84 -26.51
C GLY A 172 -13.03 -17.49 -27.18
N HIS A 173 -14.22 -16.94 -27.35
CA HIS A 173 -14.43 -15.63 -27.97
C HIS A 173 -14.46 -14.53 -26.88
N GLU A 174 -14.12 -13.29 -27.27
CA GLU A 174 -14.24 -12.09 -26.43
C GLU A 174 -15.65 -11.89 -25.87
N SER A 175 -16.67 -12.47 -26.51
CA SER A 175 -18.05 -12.43 -26.04
C SER A 175 -18.39 -13.54 -25.03
N THR A 176 -17.45 -14.37 -24.59
CA THR A 176 -17.74 -15.55 -23.74
C THR A 176 -16.91 -15.65 -22.47
N PHE A 177 -16.01 -14.70 -22.21
CA PHE A 177 -15.22 -14.72 -20.97
C PHE A 177 -16.12 -14.54 -19.75
N LYS A 178 -15.66 -15.04 -18.61
CA LYS A 178 -16.36 -14.94 -17.32
C LYS A 178 -15.59 -14.05 -16.35
N TYR A 179 -16.31 -13.38 -15.46
CA TYR A 179 -15.74 -12.71 -14.31
C TYR A 179 -15.48 -13.68 -13.16
N LYS A 180 -14.42 -13.41 -12.40
CA LYS A 180 -14.30 -13.89 -11.02
C LYS A 180 -14.94 -12.86 -10.10
N LEU A 181 -15.95 -13.26 -9.34
CA LEU A 181 -16.63 -12.35 -8.42
C LEU A 181 -15.76 -12.14 -7.18
N LEU A 182 -15.56 -10.88 -6.80
CA LEU A 182 -14.79 -10.57 -5.59
C LEU A 182 -15.50 -11.03 -4.31
N SER A 183 -16.82 -11.23 -4.35
CA SER A 183 -17.59 -11.82 -3.25
C SER A 183 -17.15 -13.24 -2.91
N ASP A 184 -16.66 -14.01 -3.90
CA ASP A 184 -16.14 -15.36 -3.69
C ASP A 184 -14.81 -15.34 -2.91
N TYR A 185 -14.19 -14.16 -2.82
CA TYR A 185 -12.96 -13.87 -2.11
C TYR A 185 -13.20 -13.02 -0.84
N GLY A 186 -14.44 -12.89 -0.40
CA GLY A 186 -14.80 -12.16 0.82
C GLY A 186 -14.98 -10.65 0.65
N TYR A 187 -14.95 -10.13 -0.58
CA TYR A 187 -15.19 -8.70 -0.83
C TYR A 187 -16.68 -8.36 -0.95
N SER A 188 -17.14 -7.38 -0.17
CA SER A 188 -18.50 -6.83 -0.30
C SER A 188 -18.48 -5.50 -1.03
N ALA A 189 -19.20 -5.42 -2.15
CA ALA A 189 -19.40 -4.16 -2.88
C ALA A 189 -20.54 -3.30 -2.28
N SER A 190 -21.36 -3.87 -1.39
CA SER A 190 -22.47 -3.16 -0.77
C SER A 190 -21.96 -1.99 0.07
N GLY A 191 -22.57 -0.81 -0.13
CA GLY A 191 -22.19 0.42 0.56
C GLY A 191 -20.97 1.13 -0.03
N GLN A 192 -20.16 0.45 -0.85
CA GLN A 192 -18.96 1.04 -1.45
C GLN A 192 -19.31 1.96 -2.63
N SER A 193 -18.48 2.97 -2.83
CA SER A 193 -18.51 3.88 -3.98
C SER A 193 -17.20 3.88 -4.76
N SER A 194 -16.27 2.99 -4.41
CA SER A 194 -14.97 2.88 -5.08
C SER A 194 -14.34 1.51 -4.89
N LEU A 195 -13.55 1.09 -5.87
CA LEU A 195 -12.69 -0.08 -5.85
C LEU A 195 -11.28 0.37 -6.17
N GLU A 196 -10.35 0.17 -5.24
CA GLU A 196 -8.92 0.40 -5.45
C GLU A 196 -8.24 -0.96 -5.64
N PHE A 197 -7.34 -1.05 -6.62
CA PHE A 197 -6.67 -2.31 -6.94
C PHE A 197 -5.38 -2.10 -7.73
N GLU A 198 -4.47 -3.04 -7.60
CA GLU A 198 -3.34 -3.20 -8.49
C GLU A 198 -3.54 -4.39 -9.42
N VAL A 199 -3.10 -4.28 -10.67
CA VAL A 199 -3.13 -5.38 -11.62
C VAL A 199 -1.85 -5.46 -12.42
N LYS A 200 -1.35 -6.68 -12.61
CA LYS A 200 -0.25 -7.03 -13.51
C LYS A 200 -0.81 -7.93 -14.61
N ALA A 201 -0.83 -7.43 -15.83
CA ALA A 201 -1.38 -8.11 -17.00
C ALA A 201 -0.78 -7.50 -18.28
N CYS A 202 -0.69 -8.29 -19.35
CA CYS A 202 -0.15 -7.80 -20.62
C CYS A 202 -1.15 -7.02 -21.46
N GLN A 203 -2.43 -7.35 -21.35
CA GLN A 203 -3.54 -6.79 -22.10
C GLN A 203 -4.76 -6.71 -21.17
N ASP A 204 -5.92 -6.38 -21.76
CA ASP A 204 -7.26 -6.36 -21.18
C ASP A 204 -7.35 -6.87 -19.73
N ALA A 205 -7.51 -5.93 -18.81
CA ALA A 205 -7.89 -6.16 -17.41
C ALA A 205 -9.23 -5.47 -17.19
N SER A 206 -10.29 -6.27 -17.02
CA SER A 206 -11.67 -5.79 -16.96
C SER A 206 -12.25 -5.91 -15.56
N VAL A 207 -12.90 -4.83 -15.12
CA VAL A 207 -13.70 -4.74 -13.90
C VAL A 207 -15.17 -4.62 -14.28
N GLY A 208 -16.02 -5.52 -13.80
CA GLY A 208 -17.46 -5.48 -13.96
C GLY A 208 -18.15 -4.99 -12.69
N LEU A 209 -18.90 -3.89 -12.76
CA LEU A 209 -19.78 -3.40 -11.70
C LEU A 209 -21.22 -3.83 -11.98
N MET A 210 -21.79 -4.65 -11.11
CA MET A 210 -23.02 -5.40 -11.40
C MET A 210 -24.07 -5.24 -10.28
N THR A 211 -25.35 -5.34 -10.67
CA THR A 211 -26.49 -5.32 -9.75
C THR A 211 -26.79 -6.70 -9.15
N THR A 212 -26.43 -7.77 -9.87
CA THR A 212 -26.60 -9.18 -9.45
C THR A 212 -25.28 -9.93 -9.60
N ASN A 213 -25.17 -11.12 -8.99
CA ASN A 213 -24.00 -12.00 -9.11
C ASN A 213 -23.99 -12.82 -10.41
N ASP A 214 -25.03 -12.72 -11.25
CA ASP A 214 -25.04 -13.33 -12.57
C ASP A 214 -24.67 -12.28 -13.62
N GLU A 215 -23.45 -12.41 -14.15
CA GLU A 215 -22.89 -11.55 -15.21
C GLU A 215 -23.69 -11.60 -16.53
N ASN A 216 -24.58 -12.58 -16.70
CA ASN A 216 -25.45 -12.72 -17.87
C ASN A 216 -26.91 -12.38 -17.55
N ALA A 217 -27.22 -11.97 -16.31
CA ALA A 217 -28.56 -11.57 -15.95
C ALA A 217 -29.04 -10.42 -16.85
N PRO A 218 -30.32 -10.42 -17.26
CA PRO A 218 -30.88 -9.31 -18.00
C PRO A 218 -30.82 -8.05 -17.15
N GLY A 219 -30.05 -7.07 -17.59
CA GLY A 219 -29.83 -5.86 -16.82
C GLY A 219 -28.60 -5.08 -17.29
N LYS A 220 -28.44 -3.90 -16.71
CA LYS A 220 -27.32 -3.01 -16.97
C LYS A 220 -26.17 -3.33 -16.02
N MET A 221 -24.95 -3.26 -16.52
CA MET A 221 -23.71 -3.36 -15.73
C MET A 221 -22.72 -2.33 -16.27
N TYR A 222 -21.72 -1.96 -15.49
CA TYR A 222 -20.61 -1.19 -16.03
C TYR A 222 -19.42 -2.11 -16.24
N MET A 223 -18.90 -2.19 -17.46
CA MET A 223 -17.64 -2.86 -17.73
C MET A 223 -16.57 -1.80 -17.96
N ILE A 224 -15.54 -1.83 -17.14
CA ILE A 224 -14.36 -0.99 -17.27
C ILE A 224 -13.25 -1.89 -17.77
N THR A 225 -12.67 -1.59 -18.93
CA THR A 225 -11.56 -2.36 -19.50
C THR A 225 -10.32 -1.49 -19.51
N LEU A 226 -9.31 -1.89 -18.73
CA LEU A 226 -7.95 -1.34 -18.77
C LEU A 226 -7.15 -2.09 -19.83
N GLY A 227 -6.37 -1.36 -20.62
CA GLY A 227 -5.50 -1.96 -21.62
C GLY A 227 -6.23 -2.71 -22.75
N GLY A 228 -7.44 -2.29 -23.10
CA GLY A 228 -8.17 -2.78 -24.28
C GLY A 228 -7.40 -2.52 -25.58
N TYR A 229 -7.73 -3.29 -26.62
CA TYR A 229 -7.08 -3.21 -27.95
C TYR A 229 -5.55 -3.40 -27.89
N GLY A 230 -5.10 -4.41 -27.13
CA GLY A 230 -3.67 -4.72 -27.02
C GLY A 230 -2.91 -3.71 -26.16
N ASN A 231 -3.49 -3.34 -25.01
CA ASN A 231 -2.95 -2.37 -24.06
C ASN A 231 -2.79 -0.95 -24.62
N ASN A 232 -3.80 -0.48 -25.35
CA ASN A 232 -3.78 0.85 -25.97
C ASN A 232 -4.98 1.74 -25.59
N ARG A 233 -5.97 1.20 -24.87
CA ARG A 233 -7.16 1.95 -24.47
C ARG A 233 -7.61 1.62 -23.06
N VAL A 234 -8.27 2.60 -22.43
CA VAL A 234 -9.12 2.38 -21.26
C VAL A 234 -10.54 2.75 -21.65
N LEU A 235 -11.49 1.85 -21.42
CA LEU A 235 -12.87 1.97 -21.91
C LEU A 235 -13.89 1.77 -20.79
N ILE A 236 -15.04 2.44 -20.91
CA ILE A 236 -16.24 2.20 -20.11
C ILE A 236 -17.37 1.77 -21.03
N TYR A 237 -18.05 0.68 -20.70
CA TYR A 237 -19.26 0.17 -21.35
C TYR A 237 -20.41 0.13 -20.36
N ASP A 238 -21.66 0.23 -20.84
CA ASP A 238 -22.89 0.09 -20.04
C ASP A 238 -23.51 -1.31 -20.07
N SER A 239 -22.79 -2.27 -20.66
CA SER A 239 -23.10 -3.70 -20.62
C SER A 239 -21.87 -4.50 -21.06
N LYS A 240 -21.86 -5.81 -20.81
CA LYS A 240 -20.74 -6.70 -21.13
C LYS A 240 -20.42 -6.77 -22.63
N TYR A 241 -21.44 -6.64 -23.48
CA TYR A 241 -21.34 -6.73 -24.95
C TYR A 241 -21.91 -5.49 -25.64
N GLY A 242 -21.95 -4.37 -24.92
CA GLY A 242 -22.46 -3.10 -25.42
C GLY A 242 -21.44 -2.34 -26.25
N ASN A 243 -21.87 -1.17 -26.71
CA ASN A 243 -20.97 -0.19 -27.31
C ASN A 243 -20.24 0.60 -26.22
N GLU A 244 -19.02 1.02 -26.51
CA GLU A 244 -18.27 1.91 -25.64
C GLU A 244 -19.04 3.23 -25.39
N LYS A 245 -18.98 3.71 -24.15
CA LYS A 245 -19.58 4.99 -23.74
C LYS A 245 -18.57 6.11 -23.68
N ASN A 246 -17.39 5.80 -23.18
CA ASN A 246 -16.25 6.70 -23.22
C ASN A 246 -14.95 5.91 -23.21
N TYR A 247 -13.88 6.51 -23.72
CA TYR A 247 -12.56 5.91 -23.71
C TYR A 247 -11.44 6.96 -23.76
N ILE A 248 -10.25 6.55 -23.35
CA ILE A 248 -9.00 7.26 -23.60
C ILE A 248 -8.01 6.33 -24.31
N ILE A 249 -7.16 6.89 -25.16
CA ILE A 249 -6.05 6.17 -25.78
C ILE A 249 -4.85 6.29 -24.84
N SER A 250 -4.51 5.20 -24.16
CA SER A 250 -3.41 5.14 -23.21
C SER A 250 -2.99 3.70 -22.96
N SER A 251 -1.69 3.47 -22.86
CA SER A 251 -1.12 2.21 -22.43
C SER A 251 -0.89 2.25 -20.93
N VAL A 252 -1.68 1.48 -20.19
CA VAL A 252 -1.74 1.59 -18.72
C VAL A 252 -1.31 0.33 -17.99
N LEU A 253 -1.33 -0.83 -18.65
CA LEU A 253 -0.95 -2.10 -18.07
C LEU A 253 0.51 -2.46 -18.36
N ASP A 254 1.04 -3.41 -17.58
CA ASP A 254 2.41 -3.92 -17.72
C ASP A 254 2.45 -5.41 -17.36
N CYS A 255 3.10 -6.21 -18.20
CA CYS A 255 3.21 -7.66 -18.02
C CYS A 255 4.01 -8.06 -16.77
N ASN A 256 4.94 -7.21 -16.35
CA ASN A 256 5.99 -7.58 -15.40
C ASN A 256 5.89 -6.78 -14.10
N SER A 257 5.07 -5.73 -14.06
CA SER A 257 4.88 -4.88 -12.88
C SER A 257 3.41 -4.60 -12.63
N PHE A 258 3.06 -4.54 -11.35
CA PHE A 258 1.75 -4.09 -10.92
C PHE A 258 1.55 -2.62 -11.27
N ARG A 259 0.33 -2.31 -11.72
CA ARG A 259 -0.13 -0.95 -12.01
C ARG A 259 -1.34 -0.67 -11.15
N HIS A 260 -1.36 0.51 -10.53
CA HIS A 260 -2.34 0.86 -9.51
C HIS A 260 -3.47 1.71 -10.12
N PHE A 261 -4.71 1.27 -9.90
CA PHE A 261 -5.93 1.89 -10.40
C PHE A 261 -6.98 2.05 -9.31
N LYS A 262 -7.91 2.96 -9.56
CA LYS A 262 -9.13 3.12 -8.78
C LYS A 262 -10.31 3.34 -9.72
N VAL A 263 -11.41 2.66 -9.46
CA VAL A 263 -12.69 2.88 -10.12
C VAL A 263 -13.66 3.42 -9.08
N GLU A 264 -14.19 4.61 -9.31
CA GLU A 264 -15.20 5.24 -8.46
C GLU A 264 -16.56 5.20 -9.15
N TRP A 265 -17.62 4.97 -8.38
CA TRP A 265 -19.00 5.04 -8.85
C TRP A 265 -19.88 5.72 -7.81
N GLY A 266 -20.80 6.56 -8.27
CA GLY A 266 -21.74 7.23 -7.38
C GLY A 266 -22.41 8.40 -8.07
N SER A 267 -23.65 8.72 -7.70
CA SER A 267 -24.43 9.80 -8.33
C SER A 267 -24.53 9.67 -9.87
N GLY A 268 -24.43 8.44 -10.36
CA GLY A 268 -24.39 8.10 -11.78
C GLY A 268 -23.12 8.44 -12.53
N MET A 269 -22.08 8.94 -11.87
CA MET A 269 -20.75 9.08 -12.46
C MET A 269 -19.92 7.81 -12.19
N THR A 270 -19.28 7.28 -13.23
CA THR A 270 -18.26 6.24 -13.13
C THR A 270 -16.93 6.82 -13.59
N SER A 271 -15.92 6.83 -12.74
CA SER A 271 -14.62 7.44 -13.01
C SER A 271 -13.49 6.44 -12.80
N VAL A 272 -12.52 6.42 -13.69
CA VAL A 272 -11.38 5.51 -13.68
C VAL A 272 -10.09 6.32 -13.53
N TYR A 273 -9.27 5.96 -12.57
CA TYR A 273 -8.03 6.64 -12.24
C TYR A 273 -6.85 5.68 -12.31
N SER A 274 -5.66 6.20 -12.61
CA SER A 274 -4.39 5.52 -12.36
C SER A 274 -3.55 6.28 -11.35
N SER A 275 -2.67 5.56 -10.66
CA SER A 275 -1.68 6.14 -9.77
C SER A 275 -0.26 5.71 -10.16
N PRO A 276 0.67 6.65 -10.43
CA PRO A 276 2.07 6.35 -10.62
C PRO A 276 2.81 6.11 -9.29
N ASP A 277 2.26 6.61 -8.18
CA ASP A 277 2.92 6.70 -6.88
C ASP A 277 2.19 5.83 -5.83
N SER A 278 1.67 4.68 -6.25
CA SER A 278 1.02 3.69 -5.38
C SER A 278 -0.12 4.27 -4.51
N GLY A 279 -0.96 5.13 -5.08
CA GLY A 279 -2.17 5.66 -4.42
C GLY A 279 -2.02 7.08 -3.85
N LEU A 280 -0.80 7.65 -3.84
CA LEU A 280 -0.58 9.02 -3.34
C LEU A 280 -1.15 10.10 -4.26
N THR A 281 -1.13 9.85 -5.58
CA THR A 281 -1.64 10.76 -6.60
C THR A 281 -2.57 10.01 -7.55
N TRP A 282 -3.72 10.60 -7.88
CA TRP A 282 -4.71 9.99 -8.76
C TRP A 282 -4.89 10.83 -10.03
N ASN A 283 -4.62 10.21 -11.17
CA ASN A 283 -4.82 10.81 -12.48
C ASN A 283 -6.09 10.23 -13.10
N LEU A 284 -7.06 11.09 -13.41
CA LEU A 284 -8.26 10.68 -14.12
C LEU A 284 -7.89 10.20 -15.53
N LEU A 285 -8.32 8.99 -15.87
CA LEU A 285 -8.13 8.39 -17.19
C LEU A 285 -9.37 8.59 -18.06
N VAL A 286 -10.53 8.19 -17.55
CA VAL A 286 -11.81 8.26 -18.25
C VAL A 286 -12.94 8.31 -17.23
N ASP A 287 -14.00 9.04 -17.54
CA ASP A 287 -15.24 9.04 -16.78
C ASP A 287 -16.45 8.89 -17.71
N TRP A 288 -17.61 8.59 -17.13
CA TRP A 288 -18.86 8.58 -17.86
C TRP A 288 -20.04 8.82 -16.91
N GLN A 289 -20.91 9.76 -17.28
CA GLN A 289 -22.18 10.03 -16.60
C GLN A 289 -23.30 9.21 -17.21
N ASP A 290 -23.86 8.32 -16.42
CA ASP A 290 -25.04 7.53 -16.76
C ASP A 290 -26.33 8.30 -16.45
N PRO A 291 -27.24 8.50 -17.43
CA PRO A 291 -28.56 9.09 -17.18
C PRO A 291 -29.50 8.19 -16.37
N SER A 292 -29.25 6.88 -16.29
CA SER A 292 -30.06 5.92 -15.55
C SER A 292 -29.15 4.96 -14.78
N PRO A 293 -28.59 5.42 -13.64
CA PRO A 293 -27.55 4.70 -12.93
C PRO A 293 -28.03 3.43 -12.24
N ILE A 294 -27.09 2.52 -12.00
CA ILE A 294 -27.34 1.26 -11.27
C ILE A 294 -26.81 1.33 -9.84
N ASN A 295 -27.40 0.53 -8.96
CA ASN A 295 -26.83 0.23 -7.65
C ASN A 295 -25.86 -0.95 -7.78
N VAL A 296 -24.57 -0.69 -7.54
CA VAL A 296 -23.53 -1.73 -7.61
C VAL A 296 -23.61 -2.59 -6.35
N ASN A 297 -23.87 -3.87 -6.53
CA ASN A 297 -23.94 -4.87 -5.44
C ASN A 297 -22.86 -5.95 -5.56
N PHE A 298 -22.30 -6.13 -6.77
CA PHE A 298 -21.29 -7.13 -7.06
C PHE A 298 -20.20 -6.54 -7.95
N ILE A 299 -18.97 -6.98 -7.72
CA ILE A 299 -17.81 -6.60 -8.53
C ILE A 299 -17.15 -7.88 -9.02
N GLY A 300 -16.83 -7.90 -10.31
CA GLY A 300 -16.10 -8.98 -10.95
C GLY A 300 -14.81 -8.49 -11.58
N VAL A 301 -13.77 -9.32 -11.59
CA VAL A 301 -12.51 -9.05 -12.30
C VAL A 301 -12.17 -10.17 -13.30
N SER A 302 -11.56 -9.80 -14.43
CA SER A 302 -11.18 -10.75 -15.48
C SER A 302 -10.12 -10.16 -16.41
N THR A 303 -9.19 -10.97 -16.89
CA THR A 303 -8.30 -10.60 -18.02
C THR A 303 -8.75 -11.17 -19.38
N ALA A 304 -10.02 -11.56 -19.44
CA ALA A 304 -10.70 -12.07 -20.63
C ALA A 304 -9.91 -13.19 -21.33
N VAL A 305 -9.86 -13.16 -22.67
CA VAL A 305 -9.24 -14.19 -23.52
C VAL A 305 -7.81 -13.83 -23.97
N TYR A 306 -7.26 -12.71 -23.51
CA TYR A 306 -6.03 -12.15 -24.07
C TYR A 306 -4.79 -12.38 -23.21
N SER A 307 -4.92 -12.30 -21.89
CA SER A 307 -3.79 -12.47 -20.98
C SER A 307 -4.19 -13.10 -19.65
N ASP A 308 -3.20 -13.63 -18.94
CA ASP A 308 -3.32 -13.93 -17.51
C ASP A 308 -3.19 -12.64 -16.70
N GLY A 309 -3.88 -12.58 -15.57
CA GLY A 309 -3.86 -11.43 -14.67
C GLY A 309 -3.60 -11.85 -13.23
N GLU A 310 -2.78 -11.05 -12.57
CA GLU A 310 -2.62 -11.07 -11.12
C GLU A 310 -3.14 -9.75 -10.56
N TRP A 311 -4.08 -9.83 -9.64
CA TRP A 311 -4.79 -8.69 -9.07
C TRP A 311 -4.57 -8.63 -7.57
N ILE A 312 -4.36 -7.43 -7.04
CA ILE A 312 -4.34 -7.12 -5.62
C ILE A 312 -5.46 -6.11 -5.40
N ILE A 313 -6.59 -6.56 -4.89
CA ILE A 313 -7.70 -5.66 -4.53
C ILE A 313 -7.39 -5.05 -3.18
N LYS A 314 -7.31 -3.73 -3.12
CA LYS A 314 -7.08 -3.00 -1.88
C LYS A 314 -8.37 -2.95 -1.08
N ASN A 315 -8.25 -3.03 0.23
CA ASN A 315 -9.35 -2.62 1.09
C ASN A 315 -9.56 -1.12 0.92
N GLY A 316 -10.75 -0.74 0.48
CA GLY A 316 -11.11 0.66 0.35
C GLY A 316 -11.06 1.35 1.73
N PRO A 317 -10.77 2.66 1.78
CA PRO A 317 -10.90 3.40 3.01
C PRO A 317 -12.34 3.26 3.54
N ALA A 318 -12.47 3.00 4.84
CA ALA A 318 -13.77 2.98 5.51
C ALA A 318 -14.46 4.33 5.29
N ILE A 319 -15.51 4.36 4.47
CA ILE A 319 -16.43 5.49 4.44
C ILE A 319 -17.14 5.53 5.79
N THR A 320 -16.81 6.54 6.59
CA THR A 320 -17.65 6.92 7.72
C THR A 320 -18.95 7.45 7.14
N PRO A 321 -20.14 6.88 7.43
CA PRO A 321 -21.39 7.47 6.99
C PRO A 321 -21.49 8.86 7.62
N THR A 322 -21.29 9.89 6.80
CA THR A 322 -21.59 11.27 7.18
C THR A 322 -23.10 11.33 7.32
N THR A 323 -23.58 11.12 8.53
CA THR A 323 -24.98 11.32 8.86
C THR A 323 -25.22 12.82 8.77
N THR A 324 -25.68 13.28 7.61
CA THR A 324 -26.28 14.61 7.48
C THR A 324 -27.54 14.59 8.33
N ILE A 325 -27.43 15.04 9.59
CA ILE A 325 -28.59 15.27 10.44
C ILE A 325 -29.36 16.43 9.80
N ALA A 326 -30.43 16.09 9.09
CA ALA A 326 -31.47 17.04 8.75
C ALA A 326 -32.07 17.54 10.07
N MET A 327 -31.70 18.75 10.48
CA MET A 327 -32.33 19.44 11.61
C MET A 327 -33.81 19.67 11.27
N THR A 328 -34.67 18.80 11.77
CA THR A 328 -36.10 19.06 11.86
C THR A 328 -36.39 19.49 13.28
N THR A 329 -36.52 20.80 13.47
CA THR A 329 -36.98 21.42 14.70
C THR A 329 -38.37 20.92 15.05
N THR A 330 -38.50 20.21 16.16
CA THR A 330 -39.79 20.02 16.85
C THR A 330 -39.52 20.29 18.32
N GLN A 331 -40.04 21.42 18.80
CA GLN A 331 -40.07 21.79 20.21
C GLN A 331 -41.04 20.85 20.93
N GLU A 332 -40.55 20.19 21.98
CA GLU A 332 -41.40 19.68 23.04
C GLU A 332 -40.85 20.21 24.37
N GLU A 333 -41.72 20.95 25.04
CA GLU A 333 -41.50 21.67 26.27
C GLU A 333 -41.55 20.69 27.44
N THR A 334 -40.49 20.58 28.23
CA THR A 334 -40.58 19.94 29.54
C THR A 334 -39.76 20.73 30.55
N THR A 335 -40.50 21.45 31.37
CA THR A 335 -40.07 22.19 32.55
C THR A 335 -39.50 21.21 33.57
N THR A 336 -38.29 21.42 34.07
CA THR A 336 -37.86 20.81 35.34
C THR A 336 -37.03 21.82 36.12
N THR A 337 -37.51 22.03 37.35
CA THR A 337 -37.16 23.03 38.34
C THR A 337 -35.74 22.87 38.90
N THR A 338 -35.04 24.00 38.98
CA THR A 338 -33.80 24.24 39.71
C THR A 338 -33.96 24.02 41.21
N GLU A 339 -33.05 23.26 41.84
CA GLU A 339 -32.63 23.54 43.21
C GLU A 339 -31.11 23.64 43.28
N GLU A 340 -30.70 24.79 43.82
CA GLU A 340 -29.34 25.30 44.00
C GLU A 340 -28.84 24.84 45.37
N ILE A 341 -27.65 24.23 45.46
CA ILE A 341 -26.91 24.15 46.73
C ILE A 341 -25.47 24.59 46.50
N THR A 342 -25.20 25.81 46.95
CA THR A 342 -23.88 26.42 47.11
C THR A 342 -23.14 25.76 48.27
N THR A 343 -21.87 25.38 48.06
CA THR A 343 -20.94 25.26 49.19
C THR A 343 -19.54 25.72 48.78
N THR A 344 -19.18 26.87 49.34
CA THR A 344 -17.88 27.54 49.29
C THR A 344 -16.87 26.81 50.16
N THR A 345 -15.67 26.52 49.64
CA THR A 345 -14.49 26.29 50.50
C THR A 345 -13.25 26.84 49.80
N THR A 346 -12.49 27.61 50.57
CA THR A 346 -11.41 28.52 50.17
C THR A 346 -10.01 27.93 50.44
N THR A 347 -9.05 28.34 49.58
CA THR A 347 -7.60 28.56 49.86
C THR A 347 -6.62 27.37 49.70
N PRO A 348 -5.34 27.56 49.27
CA PRO A 348 -4.73 28.53 48.33
C PRO A 348 -3.96 27.87 47.16
N GLU A 349 -3.64 28.72 46.19
CA GLU A 349 -2.73 28.52 45.06
C GLU A 349 -1.32 28.07 45.44
N THR A 350 -0.71 27.23 44.61
CA THR A 350 0.75 27.20 44.39
C THR A 350 0.99 27.09 42.89
N THR A 351 1.33 28.24 42.31
CA THR A 351 1.65 28.43 40.90
C THR A 351 3.07 27.96 40.63
N THR A 352 3.24 26.82 39.97
CA THR A 352 4.48 26.47 39.27
C THR A 352 4.25 26.59 37.77
N THR A 353 4.52 27.79 37.26
CA THR A 353 4.68 28.06 35.82
C THR A 353 5.89 27.31 35.30
N THR A 354 5.68 26.19 34.62
CA THR A 354 6.66 25.63 33.67
C THR A 354 6.20 26.01 32.28
N THR A 355 6.94 26.93 31.68
CA THR A 355 6.70 27.50 30.35
C THR A 355 6.82 26.42 29.28
N ASN A 356 5.71 26.10 28.62
CA ASN A 356 5.69 25.42 27.34
C ASN A 356 6.38 26.30 26.29
N ALA A 357 7.62 25.95 25.93
CA ALA A 357 8.31 26.55 24.79
C ALA A 357 7.67 26.02 23.50
N MET A 358 6.63 26.71 23.02
CA MET A 358 6.22 26.61 21.63
C MET A 358 7.30 27.25 20.77
N CYS A 359 7.96 26.45 19.91
CA CYS A 359 8.89 26.95 18.91
C CYS A 359 8.18 27.92 17.97
N SER A 360 8.41 29.22 18.16
CA SER A 360 8.04 30.24 17.19
C SER A 360 9.16 30.34 16.14
N CYS A 361 8.85 30.01 14.88
CA CYS A 361 9.76 30.26 13.77
C CYS A 361 9.88 31.77 13.56
N ILE A 362 11.03 32.32 13.93
CA ILE A 362 11.41 33.70 13.60
C ILE A 362 11.78 33.72 12.12
N CYS A 363 10.97 34.36 11.28
CA CYS A 363 11.38 34.74 9.93
C CYS A 363 12.40 35.88 10.06
N VAL A 364 13.69 35.54 10.04
CA VAL A 364 14.73 36.55 9.85
C VAL A 364 14.64 37.02 8.40
N LEU A 365 14.21 38.27 8.20
CA LEU A 365 14.48 38.98 6.95
C LEU A 365 16.00 39.10 6.81
N VAL A 366 16.58 38.21 6.02
CA VAL A 366 17.99 38.30 5.62
C VAL A 366 18.10 39.48 4.66
N ASN A 367 18.65 40.60 5.13
CA ASN A 367 19.18 41.61 4.22
C ASN A 367 20.42 41.01 3.53
N THR A 368 20.20 40.44 2.35
CA THR A 368 21.25 39.85 1.52
C THR A 368 22.15 40.95 0.94
N THR A 369 23.23 41.29 1.64
CA THR A 369 24.38 42.02 1.07
C THR A 369 25.55 41.10 0.75
N SER A 370 25.32 39.80 0.56
CA SER A 370 26.38 38.81 0.28
C SER A 370 26.39 38.25 -1.15
N SER A 371 25.44 38.61 -2.01
CA SER A 371 25.58 38.39 -3.45
C SER A 371 26.03 39.69 -4.08
N GLY A 372 27.26 39.75 -4.61
CA GLY A 372 27.83 40.92 -5.30
C GLY A 372 27.12 41.32 -6.61
N CYS A 373 25.79 41.33 -6.62
CA CYS A 373 24.90 41.82 -7.66
C CYS A 373 24.40 43.22 -7.28
N ALA A 374 24.19 44.10 -8.26
CA ALA A 374 23.55 45.39 -8.04
C ALA A 374 22.07 45.22 -7.63
N PRO A 375 21.49 46.12 -6.81
CA PRO A 375 20.16 45.96 -6.19
C PRO A 375 18.97 45.86 -7.17
N ASP A 376 19.21 46.19 -8.44
CA ASP A 376 18.21 46.41 -9.49
C ASP A 376 18.24 45.34 -10.60
N ASP A 377 19.14 44.36 -10.53
CA ASP A 377 19.17 43.22 -11.47
C ASP A 377 18.53 41.95 -10.88
N VAL A 378 17.21 41.86 -11.02
CA VAL A 378 16.39 40.71 -10.62
C VAL A 378 16.87 39.39 -11.26
N THR A 379 17.46 39.45 -12.46
CA THR A 379 17.95 38.25 -13.15
C THR A 379 19.25 37.72 -12.57
N CYS A 380 20.10 38.59 -12.01
CA CYS A 380 21.30 38.22 -11.25
C CYS A 380 20.92 37.49 -9.96
N ILE A 381 19.92 38.01 -9.23
CA ILE A 381 19.44 37.44 -7.97
C ILE A 381 18.83 36.05 -8.18
N VAL A 382 17.97 35.88 -9.19
CA VAL A 382 17.37 34.57 -9.52
C VAL A 382 18.44 33.54 -9.90
N LYS A 383 19.51 33.95 -10.59
CA LYS A 383 20.62 33.05 -10.94
C LYS A 383 21.44 32.64 -9.71
N ALA A 384 21.71 33.56 -8.79
CA ALA A 384 22.43 33.26 -7.56
C ALA A 384 21.63 32.28 -6.67
N VAL A 385 20.34 32.56 -6.46
CA VAL A 385 19.44 31.69 -5.66
C VAL A 385 19.27 30.31 -6.32
N LYS A 386 19.13 30.24 -7.66
CA LYS A 386 19.08 28.95 -8.37
C LYS A 386 20.38 28.16 -8.22
N LYS A 387 21.55 28.81 -8.21
CA LYS A 387 22.83 28.13 -8.07
C LYS A 387 23.03 27.57 -6.67
N GLU A 388 22.60 28.31 -5.63
CA GLU A 388 22.66 27.87 -4.23
C GLU A 388 21.69 26.70 -3.94
N LEU A 389 20.51 26.69 -4.57
CA LEU A 389 19.45 25.68 -4.37
C LEU A 389 19.55 24.47 -5.33
N THR A 390 20.51 24.44 -6.25
CA THR A 390 20.69 23.28 -7.13
C THR A 390 21.42 22.19 -6.37
N ILE A 391 20.66 21.22 -5.84
CA ILE A 391 21.20 19.98 -5.28
C ILE A 391 22.01 19.26 -6.37
N ASP A 392 23.21 18.79 -6.00
CA ASP A 392 24.10 18.07 -6.90
C ASP A 392 23.42 16.80 -7.42
N LYS A 393 23.10 16.81 -8.72
CA LYS A 393 22.35 15.74 -9.37
C LYS A 393 23.14 14.42 -9.45
N GLN A 394 24.45 14.45 -9.23
CA GLN A 394 25.29 13.24 -9.24
C GLN A 394 25.19 12.44 -7.93
N THR A 395 24.81 13.08 -6.82
CA THR A 395 24.65 12.42 -5.51
C THR A 395 23.21 12.05 -5.17
N LEU A 396 22.25 12.44 -6.03
CA LEU A 396 20.84 12.07 -5.86
C LEU A 396 20.65 10.54 -5.92
N SER A 397 19.90 10.01 -4.94
CA SER A 397 19.58 8.57 -4.84
C SER A 397 18.90 8.04 -6.12
N SER A 398 18.12 8.86 -6.83
CA SER A 398 17.49 8.49 -8.11
C SER A 398 18.51 8.30 -9.24
N THR A 399 19.57 9.12 -9.30
CA THR A 399 20.66 8.97 -10.26
C THR A 399 21.53 7.75 -9.92
N ILE A 400 21.79 7.52 -8.63
CA ILE A 400 22.55 6.36 -8.14
C ILE A 400 21.80 5.06 -8.48
N ARG A 401 20.50 4.96 -8.14
CA ARG A 401 19.67 3.77 -8.41
C ARG A 401 19.50 3.48 -9.90
N LYS A 402 19.63 4.48 -10.78
CA LYS A 402 19.60 4.28 -12.24
C LYS A 402 20.89 3.67 -12.80
N LYS A 403 22.02 3.83 -12.09
CA LYS A 403 23.35 3.34 -12.52
C LYS A 403 23.86 2.13 -11.74
N THR A 404 23.19 1.73 -10.66
CA THR A 404 23.54 0.56 -9.86
C THR A 404 22.52 -0.54 -10.11
N SER A 405 22.92 -1.59 -10.83
CA SER A 405 22.15 -2.84 -10.88
C SER A 405 22.25 -3.55 -9.54
N ALA A 406 21.20 -4.29 -9.16
CA ALA A 406 21.25 -5.16 -7.98
C ALA A 406 22.39 -6.17 -8.12
N ASN A 407 23.21 -6.32 -7.08
CA ASN A 407 24.25 -7.34 -7.04
C ASN A 407 23.59 -8.71 -6.91
N ASP A 408 23.73 -9.57 -7.93
CA ASP A 408 23.20 -10.95 -7.91
C ASP A 408 24.34 -11.91 -7.56
N ASP A 409 24.34 -12.39 -6.31
CA ASP A 409 25.34 -13.34 -5.80
C ASP A 409 25.07 -14.78 -6.23
N ARG A 410 24.02 -15.05 -7.04
CA ARG A 410 23.74 -16.40 -7.51
C ARG A 410 24.84 -16.85 -8.50
N PRO A 411 25.52 -17.99 -8.25
CA PRO A 411 26.61 -18.47 -9.10
C PRO A 411 26.20 -18.65 -10.57
N SER A 412 24.93 -19.00 -10.82
CA SER A 412 24.37 -19.16 -12.17
C SER A 412 24.24 -17.84 -12.92
N ALA A 413 23.87 -16.75 -12.24
CA ALA A 413 23.73 -15.42 -12.84
C ALA A 413 25.10 -14.85 -13.22
N GLN A 414 26.09 -15.01 -12.34
CA GLN A 414 27.49 -14.63 -12.62
C GLN A 414 28.09 -15.45 -13.76
N ALA A 415 27.81 -16.76 -13.82
CA ALA A 415 28.26 -17.63 -14.90
C ALA A 415 27.68 -17.23 -16.26
N ILE A 416 26.36 -16.99 -16.35
CA ILE A 416 25.72 -16.58 -17.60
C ILE A 416 26.20 -15.19 -18.05
N GLY A 417 26.36 -14.26 -17.10
CA GLY A 417 26.90 -12.93 -17.37
C GLY A 417 28.32 -12.98 -17.94
N MET A 418 29.21 -13.77 -17.33
CA MET A 418 30.59 -13.98 -17.81
C MET A 418 30.62 -14.58 -19.22
N VAL A 419 29.78 -15.57 -19.50
CA VAL A 419 29.67 -16.14 -20.86
C VAL A 419 29.25 -15.08 -21.88
N GLY A 420 28.26 -14.25 -21.54
CA GLY A 420 27.81 -13.15 -22.41
C GLY A 420 28.91 -12.14 -22.73
N VAL A 421 29.69 -11.73 -21.72
CA VAL A 421 30.83 -10.80 -21.91
C VAL A 421 31.89 -11.40 -22.83
N VAL A 422 32.23 -12.68 -22.63
CA VAL A 422 33.20 -13.38 -23.50
C VAL A 422 32.72 -13.42 -24.95
N PHE A 423 31.43 -13.74 -25.18
CA PHE A 423 30.86 -13.73 -26.53
C PHE A 423 30.92 -12.35 -27.20
N LEU A 424 30.60 -11.28 -26.47
CA LEU A 424 30.66 -9.91 -27.00
C LEU A 424 32.08 -9.49 -27.35
N VAL A 425 33.06 -9.82 -26.51
CA VAL A 425 34.47 -9.51 -26.76
C VAL A 425 34.99 -10.28 -27.99
N VAL A 426 34.69 -11.58 -28.08
CA VAL A 426 35.09 -12.41 -29.23
C VAL A 426 34.47 -11.88 -30.53
N PHE A 427 33.18 -11.54 -30.50
CA PHE A 427 32.50 -10.99 -31.68
C PHE A 427 33.08 -9.63 -32.09
N ALA A 428 33.35 -8.75 -31.13
CA ALA A 428 34.01 -7.48 -31.40
C ALA A 428 35.40 -7.69 -32.03
N LEU A 429 36.21 -8.61 -31.51
CA LEU A 429 37.53 -8.92 -32.08
C LEU A 429 37.41 -9.48 -33.51
N LEU A 430 36.43 -10.34 -33.78
CA LEU A 430 36.20 -10.87 -35.14
C LEU A 430 35.84 -9.78 -36.15
N VAL A 431 35.17 -8.70 -35.72
CA VAL A 431 34.83 -7.57 -36.58
C VAL A 431 36.01 -6.61 -36.73
N PHE A 432 36.66 -6.22 -35.63
CA PHE A 432 37.67 -5.17 -35.64
C PHE A 432 39.05 -5.64 -36.12
N VAL A 433 39.44 -6.89 -35.88
CA VAL A 433 40.79 -7.38 -36.23
C VAL A 433 41.02 -7.41 -37.75
N PRO A 434 40.12 -7.92 -38.59
CA PRO A 434 40.30 -7.90 -40.05
C PRO A 434 40.46 -6.48 -40.62
N ASP A 435 39.64 -5.55 -40.15
CA ASP A 435 39.68 -4.14 -40.56
C ASP A 435 40.98 -3.47 -40.12
N PHE A 436 41.45 -3.75 -38.89
CA PHE A 436 42.72 -3.25 -38.39
C PHE A 436 43.91 -3.79 -39.20
N VAL A 437 43.90 -5.09 -39.54
CA VAL A 437 44.94 -5.70 -40.39
C VAL A 437 44.92 -5.10 -41.79
N ALA A 438 43.74 -4.86 -42.37
CA ALA A 438 43.60 -4.20 -43.67
C ALA A 438 44.15 -2.77 -43.63
N LEU A 439 43.86 -2.00 -42.58
CA LEU A 439 44.39 -0.66 -42.35
C LEU A 439 45.92 -0.67 -42.23
N CYS A 440 46.48 -1.58 -41.43
CA CYS A 440 47.93 -1.72 -41.29
C CYS A 440 48.60 -2.05 -42.63
N ARG A 441 48.02 -2.97 -43.43
CA ARG A 441 48.52 -3.28 -44.78
C ARG A 441 48.47 -2.08 -45.71
N TYR A 442 47.39 -1.31 -45.68
CA TYR A 442 47.25 -0.10 -46.47
C TYR A 442 48.34 0.92 -46.10
N MET A 443 48.50 1.22 -44.81
CA MET A 443 49.51 2.15 -44.30
C MET A 443 50.94 1.73 -44.67
N TRP A 444 51.25 0.44 -44.61
CA TRP A 444 52.56 -0.09 -45.00
C TRP A 444 52.81 0.00 -46.52
N SER A 445 51.77 -0.19 -47.33
CA SER A 445 51.86 -0.05 -48.79
C SER A 445 52.02 1.41 -49.23
N THR A 446 51.48 2.36 -48.47
CA THR A 446 51.63 3.79 -48.76
C THR A 446 53.01 4.33 -48.37
N GLN A 447 53.66 3.77 -47.34
CA GLN A 447 55.03 4.15 -46.98
C GLN A 447 56.11 3.55 -47.91
N SER A 448 55.79 2.50 -48.66
CA SER A 448 56.73 1.79 -49.53
C SER A 448 56.64 2.18 -51.02
N LYS A 449 55.87 3.23 -51.37
CA LYS A 449 55.97 3.87 -52.69
C LYS A 449 57.05 4.97 -52.63
N PRO A 450 58.28 4.74 -53.14
CA PRO A 450 59.21 5.84 -53.38
C PRO A 450 58.64 6.77 -54.45
N ASP A 451 58.70 8.08 -54.18
CA ASP A 451 58.54 9.11 -55.21
C ASP A 451 59.52 8.82 -56.35
N LEU A 452 59.00 8.45 -57.51
CA LEU A 452 59.75 8.43 -58.76
C LEU A 452 59.58 9.81 -59.42
N PRO A 453 60.69 10.47 -59.83
CA PRO A 453 60.69 11.81 -60.42
C PRO A 453 60.01 11.90 -61.79
#